data_AF-Q8L2I4-F1
#
_entry.id   AF-Q8L2I4-F1
#
_cell.length_a   1.000
_cell.length_b   1.000
_cell.length_c   1.000
_cell.angle_alpha   90.00
_cell.angle_beta   90.00
_cell.angle_gamma   90.00
#
_symmetry.space_group_name_H-M   'P 1'
#
loop_
_entity.id
_entity.type
_entity.pdbx_description
1 polymer ?
#
loop_
_entity_poly.entity_id
_entity_poly.type
_entity_poly.pdbx_seq_one_letter_code
_entity_poly.pdbx_strand_id
1 'polypeptide(L)'
;MISEYGALALTHETTHFNDRIAYFGDYGRREGTDVEAYAQGLLQSPATQGHQGGYSALGLNMAFERENDGNQWYNTNPNKLNSREAIDRYMKGYNDTLMLLDSLEGEAVLSQGNQDLNNAWFKKVDKQLRGNSKNQYDQVHSLSDSEKAINLTSIDDLVDNNFMTNRGPGNGVYKPDDFSSAYVNVPMMSAIYGGNTSEGSPGAMSFKHNTFRLWGYYGYEKGFLGYATNKYKQEAKAAGKDTLGDDFIISKISDGQFNLLEDFKKAYFKEVKDKSSRGLTTVAIDGTTISSYDGLLALFKTAVAKDAATIKTDNKGNKSVSTSHTTKLKEAVYKKLLQETDSFTSSIFK
;
A
#
# COMPACT_ATOMS: atom_id res chain seq x y z
N MET A 1 -16.64 10.82 -22.63
CA MET A 1 -17.25 11.08 -21.31
C MET A 1 -18.16 9.94 -20.85
N ILE A 2 -19.02 9.36 -21.71
CA ILE A 2 -20.02 8.33 -21.32
C ILE A 2 -19.43 6.89 -21.23
N SER A 3 -18.12 6.71 -21.43
CA SER A 3 -17.46 5.40 -21.26
C SER A 3 -16.89 5.24 -19.84
N GLU A 4 -16.55 4.01 -19.45
CA GLU A 4 -15.85 3.74 -18.19
C GLU A 4 -14.52 4.52 -18.10
N TYR A 5 -13.78 4.60 -19.21
CA TYR A 5 -12.61 5.47 -19.32
C TYR A 5 -12.95 6.96 -19.14
N GLY A 6 -14.08 7.40 -19.68
CA GLY A 6 -14.58 8.76 -19.52
C GLY A 6 -14.93 9.08 -18.05
N ALA A 7 -15.51 8.14 -17.32
CA ALA A 7 -15.78 8.27 -15.89
C ALA A 7 -14.46 8.27 -15.07
N LEU A 8 -13.49 7.43 -15.44
CA LEU A 8 -12.15 7.45 -14.83
C LEU A 8 -11.50 8.83 -14.99
N ALA A 9 -11.45 9.37 -16.21
CA ALA A 9 -10.89 10.70 -16.47
C ALA A 9 -11.69 11.80 -15.74
N LEU A 10 -13.02 11.68 -15.69
CA LEU A 10 -13.84 12.62 -14.93
C LEU A 10 -13.46 12.62 -13.44
N THR A 11 -13.29 11.47 -12.81
CA THR A 11 -12.89 11.41 -11.39
C THR A 11 -11.46 11.90 -11.15
N HIS A 12 -10.57 11.76 -12.14
CA HIS A 12 -9.23 12.34 -12.11
C HIS A 12 -9.30 13.88 -12.06
N GLU A 13 -9.95 14.50 -13.05
CA GLU A 13 -10.09 15.97 -13.11
C GLU A 13 -10.90 16.52 -11.94
N THR A 14 -11.93 15.78 -11.51
CA THR A 14 -12.72 16.14 -10.33
C THR A 14 -11.87 16.14 -9.06
N THR A 15 -10.84 15.28 -8.97
CA THR A 15 -9.90 15.32 -7.85
C THR A 15 -9.12 16.63 -7.83
N HIS A 16 -8.59 17.09 -8.97
CA HIS A 16 -7.84 18.36 -9.04
C HIS A 16 -8.67 19.58 -8.63
N PHE A 17 -9.99 19.50 -8.78
CA PHE A 17 -10.93 20.51 -8.30
C PHE A 17 -11.26 20.32 -6.81
N ASN A 18 -11.68 19.11 -6.42
CA ASN A 18 -12.17 18.81 -5.08
C ASN A 18 -11.07 18.79 -4.03
N ASP A 19 -9.82 18.56 -4.41
CA ASP A 19 -8.69 18.61 -3.49
C ASP A 19 -8.49 20.01 -2.86
N ARG A 20 -9.02 21.07 -3.49
CA ARG A 20 -9.02 22.44 -2.95
C ARG A 20 -10.31 22.82 -2.22
N ILE A 21 -11.42 22.16 -2.51
CA ILE A 21 -12.76 22.66 -2.17
C ILE A 21 -13.54 21.72 -1.25
N ALA A 22 -13.26 20.41 -1.29
CA ALA A 22 -14.06 19.41 -0.59
C ALA A 22 -13.22 18.38 0.16
N TYR A 23 -12.21 17.78 -0.49
CA TYR A 23 -11.52 16.61 0.06
C TYR A 23 -10.55 16.94 1.19
N PHE A 24 -9.99 18.15 1.27
CA PHE A 24 -8.90 18.44 2.22
C PHE A 24 -9.29 19.34 3.38
N GLY A 25 -10.57 19.64 3.58
CA GLY A 25 -11.04 20.43 4.72
C GLY A 25 -10.28 21.75 4.89
N ASP A 26 -10.05 22.46 3.79
CA ASP A 26 -9.30 23.73 3.68
C ASP A 26 -7.81 23.70 4.04
N TYR A 27 -7.24 22.55 4.41
CA TYR A 27 -5.82 22.43 4.71
C TYR A 27 -4.95 22.54 3.44
N GLY A 28 -5.50 22.19 2.27
CA GLY A 28 -4.78 22.14 1.01
C GLY A 28 -3.74 21.01 0.92
N ARG A 29 -3.12 20.88 -0.24
CA ARG A 29 -2.14 19.80 -0.53
C ARG A 29 -0.94 19.87 0.40
N ARG A 30 -0.44 18.70 0.80
CA ARG A 30 0.81 18.53 1.55
C ARG A 30 1.94 19.18 0.76
N GLU A 31 2.76 19.96 1.45
CA GLU A 31 3.90 20.60 0.80
C GLU A 31 4.87 19.59 0.16
N GLY A 32 5.47 19.98 -0.97
CA GLY A 32 6.35 19.10 -1.74
C GLY A 32 5.63 17.94 -2.43
N THR A 33 4.30 17.98 -2.55
CA THR A 33 3.45 17.02 -3.28
C THR A 33 2.48 17.78 -4.18
N ASP A 34 2.56 17.58 -5.48
CA ASP A 34 1.73 18.27 -6.47
C ASP A 34 0.47 17.49 -6.84
N VAL A 35 -0.36 18.12 -7.67
CA VAL A 35 -1.75 17.73 -7.95
C VAL A 35 -1.89 16.28 -8.44
N GLU A 36 -0.95 15.82 -9.27
CA GLU A 36 -1.02 14.49 -9.90
C GLU A 36 -0.79 13.33 -8.93
N ALA A 37 -0.07 13.57 -7.83
CA ALA A 37 0.10 12.56 -6.80
C ALA A 37 -1.21 12.25 -6.05
N TYR A 38 -2.22 13.14 -6.13
CA TYR A 38 -3.51 12.99 -5.46
C TYR A 38 -4.59 12.34 -6.31
N ALA A 39 -4.49 12.40 -7.63
CA ALA A 39 -5.49 11.85 -8.53
C ALA A 39 -5.20 10.38 -8.82
N GLN A 40 -4.38 10.09 -9.84
CA GLN A 40 -4.12 8.73 -10.27
C GLN A 40 -3.49 7.89 -9.15
N GLY A 41 -4.07 6.73 -8.81
CA GLY A 41 -3.56 5.85 -7.76
C GLY A 41 -3.85 6.32 -6.32
N LEU A 42 -4.72 7.31 -6.14
CA LEU A 42 -5.26 7.75 -4.84
C LEU A 42 -6.74 8.17 -4.97
N LEU A 43 -6.98 9.42 -5.42
CA LEU A 43 -8.24 10.15 -5.66
C LEU A 43 -9.07 9.71 -6.87
N GLN A 44 -8.51 8.93 -7.78
CA GLN A 44 -9.17 8.57 -9.03
C GLN A 44 -9.86 7.21 -8.91
N SER A 45 -11.10 7.12 -9.41
CA SER A 45 -11.79 5.83 -9.48
C SER A 45 -11.09 4.88 -10.46
N PRO A 46 -10.68 3.68 -10.01
CA PRO A 46 -10.11 2.70 -10.91
C PRO A 46 -11.16 2.17 -11.89
N ALA A 47 -10.78 1.99 -13.15
CA ALA A 47 -11.62 1.41 -14.19
C ALA A 47 -10.98 0.16 -14.79
N THR A 48 -11.82 -0.76 -15.27
CA THR A 48 -11.39 -1.98 -15.97
C THR A 48 -10.90 -1.70 -17.38
N GLN A 49 -11.33 -0.58 -17.96
CA GLN A 49 -10.90 -0.11 -19.28
C GLN A 49 -9.99 1.12 -19.18
N GLY A 50 -8.91 1.10 -19.97
CA GLY A 50 -7.93 2.18 -20.06
C GLY A 50 -6.57 1.81 -19.45
N HIS A 51 -5.56 2.62 -19.77
CA HIS A 51 -4.18 2.42 -19.31
C HIS A 51 -3.84 3.25 -18.06
N GLN A 52 -4.68 4.22 -17.69
CA GLN A 52 -4.48 5.13 -16.57
C GLN A 52 -5.07 4.56 -15.29
N GLY A 53 -4.38 4.71 -14.16
CA GLY A 53 -4.84 4.25 -12.83
C GLY A 53 -4.73 2.76 -12.52
N GLY A 54 -4.82 1.87 -13.53
CA GLY A 54 -4.61 0.43 -13.40
C GLY A 54 -5.60 -0.28 -12.47
N TYR A 55 -6.55 -1.02 -13.01
CA TYR A 55 -7.39 -1.94 -12.23
C TYR A 55 -6.48 -2.93 -11.48
N SER A 56 -6.64 -3.06 -10.15
CA SER A 56 -5.76 -3.75 -9.18
C SER A 56 -4.62 -2.93 -8.55
N ALA A 57 -4.51 -1.63 -8.83
CA ALA A 57 -3.68 -0.71 -8.05
C ALA A 57 -4.42 -0.16 -6.83
N LEU A 58 -3.70 0.42 -5.86
CA LEU A 58 -4.30 1.16 -4.75
C LEU A 58 -5.27 2.21 -5.29
N GLY A 59 -6.46 2.26 -4.71
CA GLY A 59 -7.53 3.13 -5.19
C GLY A 59 -8.83 2.92 -4.43
N LEU A 60 -9.81 3.76 -4.75
CA LEU A 60 -11.16 3.72 -4.21
C LEU A 60 -12.17 3.83 -5.36
N ASN A 61 -13.14 2.93 -5.40
CA ASN A 61 -14.23 3.05 -6.38
C ASN A 61 -15.27 4.06 -5.87
N MET A 62 -15.39 5.19 -6.55
CA MET A 62 -16.35 6.25 -6.23
C MET A 62 -17.43 6.41 -7.31
N ALA A 63 -17.38 5.61 -8.38
CA ALA A 63 -18.15 5.89 -9.60
C ALA A 63 -18.98 4.70 -10.11
N PHE A 64 -18.58 3.46 -9.82
CA PHE A 64 -19.14 2.29 -10.49
C PHE A 64 -19.92 1.39 -9.54
N GLU A 65 -21.12 0.98 -9.93
CA GLU A 65 -21.77 -0.17 -9.31
C GLU A 65 -21.34 -1.45 -10.03
N ARG A 66 -20.95 -2.46 -9.26
CA ARG A 66 -20.50 -3.77 -9.74
C ARG A 66 -21.12 -4.85 -8.87
N GLU A 67 -21.29 -6.04 -9.44
CA GLU A 67 -21.78 -7.19 -8.68
C GLU A 67 -20.73 -7.66 -7.68
N ASN A 68 -21.17 -8.14 -6.52
CA ASN A 68 -20.30 -8.78 -5.53
C ASN A 68 -20.04 -10.26 -5.90
N ASP A 69 -19.46 -10.46 -7.09
CA ASP A 69 -19.26 -11.76 -7.74
C ASP A 69 -17.96 -12.47 -7.34
N GLY A 70 -17.14 -11.83 -6.50
CA GLY A 70 -15.82 -12.34 -6.10
C GLY A 70 -14.70 -12.03 -7.10
N ASN A 71 -14.95 -11.17 -8.09
CA ASN A 71 -13.93 -10.72 -9.06
C ASN A 71 -13.50 -9.26 -8.86
N GLN A 72 -14.05 -8.57 -7.86
CA GLN A 72 -13.83 -7.14 -7.64
C GLN A 72 -12.55 -6.85 -6.84
N TRP A 73 -11.97 -5.67 -7.06
CA TRP A 73 -10.79 -5.19 -6.31
C TRP A 73 -11.12 -4.12 -5.27
N TYR A 74 -12.26 -3.45 -5.43
CA TYR A 74 -12.67 -2.29 -4.63
C TYR A 74 -14.11 -2.49 -4.15
N ASN A 75 -14.61 -1.57 -3.33
CA ASN A 75 -16.03 -1.54 -2.97
C ASN A 75 -16.92 -1.67 -4.20
N THR A 76 -17.88 -2.58 -4.14
CA THR A 76 -18.76 -2.92 -5.27
C THR A 76 -19.78 -1.83 -5.57
N ASN A 77 -20.18 -1.05 -4.57
CA ASN A 77 -21.14 0.03 -4.73
C ASN A 77 -20.74 1.25 -3.87
N PRO A 78 -20.41 2.42 -4.47
CA PRO A 78 -20.07 3.62 -3.72
C PRO A 78 -21.23 4.18 -2.90
N ASN A 79 -22.49 3.89 -3.25
CA ASN A 79 -23.67 4.31 -2.48
C ASN A 79 -23.73 3.65 -1.08
N LYS A 80 -22.97 2.57 -0.84
CA LYS A 80 -22.81 1.99 0.51
C LYS A 80 -21.85 2.80 1.40
N LEU A 81 -21.02 3.66 0.82
CA LEU A 81 -20.09 4.54 1.54
C LEU A 81 -20.75 5.88 1.87
N ASN A 82 -21.90 5.82 2.53
CA ASN A 82 -22.81 6.96 2.72
C ASN A 82 -22.57 7.77 4.00
N SER A 83 -21.54 7.44 4.77
CA SER A 83 -21.13 8.17 5.97
C SER A 83 -19.61 8.11 6.16
N ARG A 84 -19.09 8.98 7.03
CA ARG A 84 -17.68 8.97 7.42
C ARG A 84 -17.28 7.61 8.02
N GLU A 85 -18.12 7.06 8.88
CA GLU A 85 -17.90 5.78 9.54
C GLU A 85 -17.92 4.62 8.55
N ALA A 86 -18.79 4.67 7.53
CA ALA A 86 -18.84 3.66 6.47
C ALA A 86 -17.55 3.69 5.62
N ILE A 87 -17.07 4.88 5.27
CA ILE A 87 -15.80 5.07 4.55
C ILE A 87 -14.62 4.56 5.38
N ASP A 88 -14.56 4.93 6.66
CA ASP A 88 -13.45 4.54 7.54
C ASP A 88 -13.46 3.03 7.80
N ARG A 89 -14.64 2.42 7.95
CA ARG A 89 -14.77 0.96 8.07
C ARG A 89 -14.29 0.25 6.80
N TYR A 90 -14.71 0.71 5.63
CA TYR A 90 -14.24 0.16 4.36
C TYR A 90 -12.72 0.27 4.24
N MET A 91 -12.17 1.47 4.47
CA MET A 91 -10.72 1.70 4.37
C MET A 91 -9.94 0.89 5.39
N LYS A 92 -10.50 0.66 6.57
CA LYS A 92 -9.94 -0.23 7.56
C LYS A 92 -9.88 -1.67 7.06
N GLY A 93 -10.99 -2.26 6.62
CA GLY A 93 -11.00 -3.63 6.10
C GLY A 93 -10.13 -3.80 4.85
N TYR A 94 -10.13 -2.81 3.96
CA TYR A 94 -9.26 -2.76 2.79
C TYR A 94 -7.78 -2.86 3.17
N ASN A 95 -7.31 -2.02 4.10
CA ASN A 95 -5.91 -2.00 4.51
C ASN A 95 -5.54 -3.15 5.45
N ASP A 96 -6.42 -3.55 6.37
CA ASP A 96 -6.22 -4.73 7.23
C ASP A 96 -5.97 -5.99 6.37
N THR A 97 -6.73 -6.12 5.27
CA THR A 97 -6.56 -7.24 4.31
C THR A 97 -5.22 -7.16 3.59
N LEU A 98 -4.80 -5.99 3.11
CA LEU A 98 -3.50 -5.84 2.45
C LEU A 98 -2.34 -6.12 3.41
N MET A 99 -2.42 -5.64 4.66
CA MET A 99 -1.42 -5.94 5.70
C MET A 99 -1.36 -7.44 6.04
N LEU A 100 -2.51 -8.12 6.08
CA LEU A 100 -2.58 -9.57 6.29
C LEU A 100 -1.85 -10.31 5.17
N LEU A 101 -2.14 -9.96 3.92
CA LEU A 101 -1.57 -10.61 2.74
C LEU A 101 -0.08 -10.34 2.58
N ASP A 102 0.37 -9.11 2.87
CA ASP A 102 1.79 -8.75 2.87
C ASP A 102 2.55 -9.51 3.97
N SER A 103 1.96 -9.66 5.16
CA SER A 103 2.52 -10.47 6.26
C SER A 103 2.67 -11.95 5.88
N LEU A 104 1.61 -12.55 5.32
CA LEU A 104 1.61 -13.95 4.89
C LEU A 104 2.65 -14.23 3.81
N GLU A 105 2.77 -13.35 2.82
CA GLU A 105 3.77 -13.47 1.77
C GLU A 105 5.19 -13.35 2.35
N GLY A 106 5.48 -12.30 3.11
CA GLY A 106 6.82 -12.07 3.64
C GLY A 106 7.25 -13.22 4.56
N GLU A 107 6.39 -13.68 5.47
CA GLU A 107 6.70 -14.82 6.33
C GLU A 107 6.89 -16.11 5.53
N ALA A 108 6.09 -16.35 4.48
CA ALA A 108 6.24 -17.53 3.64
C ALA A 108 7.59 -17.54 2.88
N VAL A 109 8.01 -16.40 2.35
CA VAL A 109 9.31 -16.22 1.67
C VAL A 109 10.47 -16.41 2.64
N LEU A 110 10.46 -15.69 3.76
CA LEU A 110 11.54 -15.75 4.75
C LEU A 110 11.67 -17.14 5.36
N SER A 111 10.56 -17.85 5.57
CA SER A 111 10.59 -19.22 6.10
C SER A 111 11.24 -20.26 5.19
N GLN A 112 11.48 -19.94 3.90
CA GLN A 112 12.26 -20.83 3.03
C GLN A 112 13.74 -20.85 3.41
N GLY A 113 14.22 -19.88 4.20
CA GLY A 113 15.62 -19.81 4.64
C GLY A 113 16.60 -19.72 3.47
N ASN A 114 16.18 -19.13 2.35
CA ASN A 114 16.92 -19.12 1.09
C ASN A 114 17.29 -17.68 0.69
N GLN A 115 18.58 -17.33 0.83
CA GLN A 115 19.07 -15.99 0.51
C GLN A 115 18.96 -15.65 -0.98
N ASP A 116 19.16 -16.61 -1.88
CA ASP A 116 18.98 -16.41 -3.32
C ASP A 116 17.52 -16.07 -3.66
N LEU A 117 16.58 -16.74 -2.99
CA LEU A 117 15.16 -16.44 -3.11
C LEU A 117 14.88 -15.03 -2.61
N ASN A 118 15.30 -14.68 -1.39
CA ASN A 118 15.11 -13.36 -0.80
C ASN A 118 15.63 -12.25 -1.73
N ASN A 119 16.84 -12.44 -2.29
CA ASN A 119 17.48 -11.48 -3.17
C ASN A 119 16.77 -11.32 -4.53
N ALA A 120 16.09 -12.36 -5.01
CA ALA A 120 15.28 -12.29 -6.23
C ALA A 120 13.86 -11.75 -5.96
N TRP A 121 13.33 -11.99 -4.75
CA TRP A 121 11.95 -11.68 -4.36
C TRP A 121 11.76 -10.23 -3.92
N PHE A 122 12.79 -9.63 -3.29
CA PHE A 122 12.73 -8.29 -2.75
C PHE A 122 13.62 -7.31 -3.53
N LYS A 123 13.28 -6.04 -3.40
CA LYS A 123 14.05 -4.90 -3.90
C LYS A 123 13.92 -3.72 -2.95
N LYS A 124 14.73 -2.68 -3.18
CA LYS A 124 14.84 -1.54 -2.29
C LYS A 124 13.93 -0.39 -2.70
N VAL A 125 13.33 0.27 -1.71
CA VAL A 125 12.81 1.63 -1.81
C VAL A 125 13.74 2.53 -0.99
N ASP A 126 14.64 3.24 -1.67
CA ASP A 126 15.60 4.13 -1.02
C ASP A 126 15.14 5.59 -1.06
N LYS A 127 15.87 6.44 -0.32
CA LYS A 127 15.62 7.88 -0.22
C LYS A 127 16.58 8.64 -1.11
N GLN A 128 16.05 9.43 -2.03
CA GLN A 128 16.84 10.41 -2.77
C GLN A 128 16.44 11.83 -2.37
N LEU A 129 17.31 12.57 -1.68
CA LEU A 129 17.00 13.94 -1.23
C LEU A 129 16.78 14.92 -2.40
N ARG A 130 15.87 15.88 -2.20
CA ARG A 130 15.56 16.95 -3.15
C ARG A 130 16.44 18.16 -2.88
N GLY A 131 17.61 18.19 -3.52
CA GLY A 131 18.58 19.26 -3.34
C GLY A 131 19.00 19.39 -1.87
N ASN A 132 18.98 20.62 -1.35
CA ASN A 132 19.36 20.91 0.03
C ASN A 132 18.18 20.87 1.03
N SER A 133 17.02 20.36 0.61
CA SER A 133 15.85 20.22 1.50
C SER A 133 15.77 18.83 2.14
N LYS A 134 14.95 18.71 3.17
CA LYS A 134 14.60 17.42 3.80
C LYS A 134 13.54 16.63 3.04
N ASN A 135 13.00 17.18 1.96
CA ASN A 135 12.10 16.45 1.07
C ASN A 135 12.89 15.39 0.29
N GLN A 136 12.24 14.28 -0.05
CA GLN A 136 12.88 13.18 -0.77
C GLN A 136 12.00 12.66 -1.91
N TYR A 137 12.62 11.93 -2.83
CA TYR A 137 11.98 11.07 -3.82
C TYR A 137 12.14 9.61 -3.40
N ASP A 138 11.27 8.74 -3.93
CA ASP A 138 11.49 7.30 -3.82
C ASP A 138 12.48 6.89 -4.90
N GLN A 139 13.58 6.25 -4.52
CA GLN A 139 14.51 5.63 -5.46
C GLN A 139 14.35 4.12 -5.37
N VAL A 140 13.62 3.54 -6.31
CA VAL A 140 13.37 2.10 -6.35
C VAL A 140 14.42 1.42 -7.22
N HIS A 141 15.14 0.46 -6.66
CA HIS A 141 16.19 -0.26 -7.38
C HIS A 141 16.33 -1.71 -6.92
N SER A 142 16.94 -2.53 -7.76
CA SER A 142 17.39 -3.87 -7.38
C SER A 142 18.39 -3.77 -6.23
N LEU A 143 18.40 -4.75 -5.33
CA LEU A 143 19.31 -4.76 -4.18
C LEU A 143 20.78 -4.66 -4.63
N SER A 144 21.53 -3.79 -3.95
CA SER A 144 23.00 -3.75 -4.00
C SER A 144 23.61 -4.97 -3.30
N ASP A 145 24.92 -5.17 -3.44
CA ASP A 145 25.57 -6.34 -2.83
C ASP A 145 25.57 -6.30 -1.30
N SER A 146 25.65 -5.11 -0.69
CA SER A 146 25.49 -4.95 0.75
C SER A 146 24.06 -5.27 1.20
N GLU A 147 23.05 -4.87 0.43
CA GLU A 147 21.65 -5.15 0.74
C GLU A 147 21.30 -6.63 0.57
N LYS A 148 21.87 -7.29 -0.44
CA LYS A 148 21.75 -8.75 -0.63
C LYS A 148 22.39 -9.55 0.50
N ALA A 149 23.40 -8.98 1.18
CA ALA A 149 24.10 -9.62 2.28
C ALA A 149 23.33 -9.53 3.62
N ILE A 150 22.25 -8.73 3.68
CA ILE A 150 21.42 -8.62 4.88
C ILE A 150 20.72 -9.94 5.14
N ASN A 151 20.91 -10.47 6.36
CA ASN A 151 20.21 -11.68 6.79
C ASN A 151 18.77 -11.33 7.21
N LEU A 152 17.81 -11.63 6.34
CA LEU A 152 16.39 -11.38 6.60
C LEU A 152 15.78 -12.58 7.33
N THR A 153 15.24 -12.35 8.52
CA THR A 153 14.64 -13.38 9.38
C THR A 153 13.19 -13.08 9.76
N SER A 154 12.76 -11.83 9.60
CA SER A 154 11.44 -11.35 10.02
C SER A 154 10.87 -10.28 9.07
N ILE A 155 9.57 -10.02 9.18
CA ILE A 155 8.94 -8.87 8.51
C ILE A 155 9.56 -7.56 8.97
N ASP A 156 9.95 -7.45 10.25
CA ASP A 156 10.59 -6.26 10.79
C ASP A 156 11.89 -5.94 10.05
N ASP A 157 12.68 -6.95 9.67
CA ASP A 157 13.88 -6.77 8.84
C ASP A 157 13.53 -6.19 7.46
N LEU A 158 12.41 -6.59 6.86
CA LEU A 158 11.93 -6.02 5.59
C LEU A 158 11.49 -4.56 5.76
N VAL A 159 10.86 -4.22 6.89
CA VAL A 159 10.43 -2.86 7.22
C VAL A 159 11.65 -1.96 7.45
N ASP A 160 12.59 -2.38 8.30
CA ASP A 160 13.79 -1.61 8.67
C ASP A 160 14.68 -1.32 7.46
N ASN A 161 14.73 -2.26 6.52
CA ASN A 161 15.55 -2.10 5.32
C ASN A 161 14.80 -1.47 4.15
N ASN A 162 13.56 -1.00 4.35
CA ASN A 162 12.71 -0.43 3.30
C ASN A 162 12.58 -1.30 2.05
N PHE A 163 12.37 -2.59 2.25
CA PHE A 163 12.21 -3.54 1.16
C PHE A 163 10.76 -3.58 0.66
N MET A 164 10.62 -3.96 -0.61
CA MET A 164 9.35 -4.23 -1.27
C MET A 164 9.48 -5.46 -2.17
N THR A 165 8.36 -6.08 -2.55
CA THR A 165 8.38 -7.20 -3.51
C THR A 165 8.78 -6.75 -4.91
N ASN A 166 9.55 -7.57 -5.62
CA ASN A 166 10.08 -7.27 -6.95
C ASN A 166 9.07 -7.57 -8.09
N ARG A 167 7.90 -6.91 -8.06
CA ARG A 167 6.83 -7.08 -9.08
C ARG A 167 6.26 -5.79 -9.67
N GLY A 168 6.38 -4.67 -8.96
CA GLY A 168 5.81 -3.39 -9.37
C GLY A 168 5.62 -2.45 -8.17
N PRO A 169 5.77 -1.13 -8.31
CA PRO A 169 6.22 -0.38 -9.50
C PRO A 169 7.62 -0.79 -9.99
N GLY A 170 8.04 -0.36 -11.18
CA GLY A 170 9.36 -0.66 -11.75
C GLY A 170 10.53 -0.07 -10.92
N ASN A 171 11.76 -0.26 -11.40
CA ASN A 171 12.91 0.47 -10.84
C ASN A 171 12.96 1.86 -11.46
N GLY A 172 13.26 2.88 -10.66
CA GLY A 172 13.26 4.28 -11.08
C GLY A 172 13.12 5.24 -9.91
N VAL A 173 13.09 6.53 -10.22
CA VAL A 173 12.88 7.60 -9.25
C VAL A 173 11.43 8.10 -9.37
N TYR A 174 10.68 8.07 -8.27
CA TYR A 174 9.29 8.49 -8.23
C TYR A 174 9.12 9.81 -7.47
N LYS A 175 8.80 10.84 -8.24
CA LYS A 175 8.71 12.23 -7.82
C LYS A 175 7.24 12.65 -7.71
N PRO A 176 6.79 13.19 -6.57
CA PRO A 176 5.40 13.62 -6.42
C PRO A 176 5.14 15.06 -6.91
N ASP A 177 6.18 15.75 -7.37
CA ASP A 177 6.19 17.13 -7.85
C ASP A 177 6.37 17.22 -9.38
N ASP A 178 6.13 16.11 -10.10
CA ASP A 178 6.19 16.08 -11.57
C ASP A 178 4.86 15.62 -12.19
N PHE A 179 4.77 15.69 -13.52
CA PHE A 179 3.64 15.19 -14.31
C PHE A 179 3.98 13.89 -15.04
N SER A 180 4.89 13.08 -14.48
CA SER A 180 5.33 11.82 -15.08
C SER A 180 5.32 10.68 -14.06
N SER A 181 6.31 10.65 -13.17
CA SER A 181 6.45 9.62 -12.16
C SER A 181 5.45 9.79 -11.00
N ALA A 182 4.85 10.97 -10.83
CA ALA A 182 3.75 11.19 -9.89
C ALA A 182 2.52 10.31 -10.20
N TYR A 183 2.32 9.92 -11.46
CA TYR A 183 1.24 9.01 -11.89
C TYR A 183 1.47 7.54 -11.50
N VAL A 184 2.54 7.21 -10.76
CA VAL A 184 2.86 5.84 -10.36
C VAL A 184 1.66 5.15 -9.70
N ASN A 185 1.29 3.98 -10.24
CA ASN A 185 0.27 3.12 -9.64
C ASN A 185 0.97 2.09 -8.76
N VAL A 186 0.51 1.94 -7.52
CA VAL A 186 1.02 0.93 -6.59
C VAL A 186 0.15 -0.31 -6.68
N PRO A 187 0.61 -1.44 -7.22
CA PRO A 187 -0.20 -2.66 -7.31
C PRO A 187 -0.56 -3.19 -5.92
N MET A 188 -1.82 -3.56 -5.70
CA MET A 188 -2.29 -4.07 -4.41
C MET A 188 -1.61 -5.38 -3.98
N MET A 189 -1.14 -6.18 -4.95
CA MET A 189 -0.47 -7.45 -4.69
C MET A 189 1.06 -7.29 -4.54
N SER A 190 1.59 -6.07 -4.62
CA SER A 190 2.99 -5.76 -4.32
C SER A 190 3.10 -5.23 -2.89
N ALA A 191 3.83 -5.95 -2.04
CA ALA A 191 4.07 -5.52 -0.66
C ALA A 191 5.14 -4.42 -0.63
N ILE A 192 4.86 -3.31 0.07
CA ILE A 192 5.84 -2.27 0.42
C ILE A 192 5.97 -2.25 1.94
N TYR A 193 6.96 -2.97 2.46
CA TYR A 193 7.15 -3.18 3.90
C TYR A 193 7.67 -1.90 4.57
N GLY A 194 8.65 -1.23 3.96
CA GLY A 194 9.23 0.00 4.48
C GLY A 194 8.30 1.20 4.54
N GLY A 195 8.34 1.97 5.62
CA GLY A 195 7.64 3.27 5.71
C GLY A 195 8.30 4.35 4.86
N ASN A 196 9.62 4.23 4.66
CA ASN A 196 10.49 5.20 4.03
C ASN A 196 10.39 6.60 4.64
N THR A 197 10.30 6.70 5.98
CA THR A 197 10.00 7.97 6.71
C THR A 197 10.85 9.14 6.24
N SER A 198 10.21 10.22 5.77
CA SER A 198 10.87 11.46 5.37
C SER A 198 10.89 12.48 6.51
N GLU A 199 11.98 13.24 6.67
CA GLU A 199 12.00 14.45 7.50
C GLU A 199 11.31 15.65 6.80
N GLY A 200 10.92 15.49 5.54
CA GLY A 200 10.08 16.41 4.78
C GLY A 200 8.96 15.65 4.04
N SER A 201 8.71 16.00 2.77
CA SER A 201 7.76 15.23 1.95
C SER A 201 8.39 13.92 1.42
N PRO A 202 7.64 12.82 1.39
CA PRO A 202 8.09 11.55 0.80
C PRO A 202 8.05 11.59 -0.74
N GLY A 203 8.50 10.52 -1.40
CA GLY A 203 8.30 10.33 -2.84
C GLY A 203 6.86 9.95 -3.20
N ALA A 204 6.53 9.91 -4.50
CA ALA A 204 5.15 9.68 -4.96
C ALA A 204 4.59 8.30 -4.59
N MET A 205 5.42 7.26 -4.62
CA MET A 205 4.99 5.90 -4.31
C MET A 205 4.74 5.75 -2.81
N SER A 206 5.69 6.19 -1.98
CA SER A 206 5.56 6.14 -0.52
C SER A 206 4.43 7.06 -0.03
N PHE A 207 4.25 8.23 -0.66
CA PHE A 207 3.13 9.12 -0.36
C PHE A 207 1.78 8.39 -0.49
N LYS A 208 1.50 7.77 -1.64
CA LYS A 208 0.24 7.06 -1.88
C LYS A 208 0.08 5.87 -0.94
N HIS A 209 1.12 5.03 -0.85
CA HIS A 209 1.07 3.83 -0.03
C HIS A 209 0.79 4.17 1.44
N ASN A 210 1.54 5.10 2.02
CA ASN A 210 1.39 5.47 3.43
C ASN A 210 0.10 6.23 3.70
N THR A 211 -0.39 7.03 2.73
CA THR A 211 -1.72 7.66 2.83
C THR A 211 -2.81 6.60 3.01
N PHE A 212 -2.82 5.53 2.20
CA PHE A 212 -3.81 4.47 2.35
C PHE A 212 -3.67 3.74 3.69
N ARG A 213 -2.45 3.39 4.11
CA ARG A 213 -2.23 2.69 5.39
C ARG A 213 -2.70 3.51 6.58
N LEU A 214 -2.39 4.80 6.61
CA LEU A 214 -2.79 5.70 7.69
C LEU A 214 -4.30 6.01 7.64
N TRP A 215 -4.89 6.13 6.45
CA TRP A 215 -6.35 6.24 6.31
C TRP A 215 -7.05 4.99 6.86
N GLY A 216 -6.60 3.80 6.49
CA GLY A 216 -7.21 2.57 7.00
C GLY A 216 -7.05 2.38 8.51
N TYR A 217 -5.94 2.84 9.09
CA TYR A 217 -5.68 2.67 10.51
C TYR A 217 -6.34 3.74 11.40
N TYR A 218 -6.25 5.02 11.00
CA TYR A 218 -6.68 6.17 11.79
C TYR A 218 -7.93 6.87 11.25
N GLY A 219 -8.55 6.34 10.20
CA GLY A 219 -9.71 6.95 9.55
C GLY A 219 -9.36 8.19 8.73
N TYR A 220 -10.38 8.83 8.17
CA TYR A 220 -10.18 9.94 7.24
C TYR A 220 -9.67 11.21 7.94
N GLU A 221 -10.27 11.61 9.06
CA GLU A 221 -9.94 12.91 9.66
C GLU A 221 -8.57 12.94 10.34
N LYS A 222 -8.20 11.85 11.03
CA LYS A 222 -6.91 11.75 11.71
C LYS A 222 -5.84 11.20 10.77
N GLY A 223 -6.15 10.11 10.05
CA GLY A 223 -5.23 9.46 9.12
C GLY A 223 -5.06 10.19 7.79
N PHE A 224 -6.10 10.19 6.95
CA PHE A 224 -6.01 10.75 5.59
C PHE A 224 -5.70 12.24 5.60
N LEU A 225 -6.52 13.07 6.26
CA LEU A 225 -6.27 14.52 6.33
C LEU A 225 -4.97 14.84 7.07
N GLY A 226 -4.66 14.11 8.14
CA GLY A 226 -3.43 14.32 8.89
C GLY A 226 -2.17 14.10 8.07
N TYR A 227 -2.16 13.09 7.19
CA TYR A 227 -0.97 12.72 6.41
C TYR A 227 -0.92 13.30 5.01
N ALA A 228 -2.05 13.36 4.32
CA ALA A 228 -2.11 13.75 2.92
C ALA A 228 -2.24 15.27 2.71
N THR A 229 -2.37 16.09 3.76
CA THR A 229 -2.63 17.53 3.64
C THR A 229 -1.66 18.35 4.50
N ASN A 230 -1.73 19.69 4.41
CA ASN A 230 -0.97 20.59 5.29
C ASN A 230 -1.60 20.77 6.68
N LYS A 231 -2.48 19.88 7.14
CA LYS A 231 -3.19 19.99 8.44
C LYS A 231 -2.26 20.37 9.60
N TYR A 232 -1.06 19.79 9.66
CA TYR A 232 -0.08 20.04 10.71
C TYR A 232 1.07 20.98 10.32
N LYS A 233 1.01 21.65 9.16
CA LYS A 233 2.12 22.49 8.65
C LYS A 233 2.44 23.67 9.56
N GLN A 234 1.43 24.36 10.07
CA GLN A 234 1.66 25.51 10.96
C GLN A 234 2.21 25.06 12.33
N GLU A 235 1.77 23.91 12.83
CA GLU A 235 2.32 23.33 14.06
C GLU A 235 3.77 22.90 13.88
N ALA A 236 4.12 22.30 12.75
CA ALA A 236 5.51 21.93 12.44
C ALA A 236 6.42 23.18 12.42
N LYS A 237 5.97 24.26 11.76
CA LYS A 237 6.68 25.55 11.76
C LYS A 237 6.83 26.15 13.15
N ALA A 238 5.78 26.13 13.95
CA ALA A 238 5.82 26.61 15.34
C ALA A 238 6.77 25.78 16.21
N ALA A 239 6.95 24.49 15.89
CA ALA A 239 7.93 23.60 16.50
C ALA A 239 9.36 23.74 15.92
N GLY A 240 9.60 24.74 15.05
CA GLY A 240 10.93 25.02 14.49
C GLY A 240 11.34 24.05 13.37
N LYS A 241 10.40 23.37 12.73
CA LYS A 241 10.67 22.51 11.56
C LYS A 241 10.58 23.32 10.27
N ASP A 242 11.58 23.16 9.41
CA ASP A 242 11.61 23.79 8.08
C ASP A 242 10.66 23.12 7.06
N THR A 243 10.31 21.85 7.31
CA THR A 243 9.47 21.01 6.47
C THR A 243 8.46 20.21 7.29
N LEU A 244 7.33 19.86 6.68
CA LEU A 244 6.34 18.93 7.23
C LEU A 244 6.73 17.47 6.93
N GLY A 245 7.55 16.93 7.84
CA GLY A 245 8.03 15.56 7.83
C GLY A 245 7.00 14.50 8.20
N ASP A 246 7.21 13.28 7.70
CA ASP A 246 6.45 12.10 8.13
C ASP A 246 6.64 11.82 9.62
N ASP A 247 7.83 12.07 10.17
CA ASP A 247 8.19 11.93 11.58
C ASP A 247 7.30 12.80 12.49
N PHE A 248 7.10 14.05 12.10
CA PHE A 248 6.22 14.98 12.82
C PHE A 248 4.75 14.56 12.69
N ILE A 249 4.32 14.22 11.48
CA ILE A 249 2.94 13.82 11.21
C ILE A 249 2.57 12.55 11.98
N ILE A 250 3.39 11.49 11.91
CA ILE A 250 3.04 10.22 12.55
C ILE A 250 2.98 10.37 14.07
N SER A 251 3.87 11.17 14.66
CA SER A 251 3.81 11.52 16.08
C SER A 251 2.51 12.23 16.43
N LYS A 252 2.02 13.16 15.58
CA LYS A 252 0.73 13.85 15.77
C LYS A 252 -0.48 12.92 15.61
N ILE A 253 -0.50 12.09 14.58
CA ILE A 253 -1.61 11.17 14.29
C ILE A 253 -1.70 10.06 15.34
N SER A 254 -0.57 9.63 15.90
CA SER A 254 -0.50 8.54 16.87
C SER A 254 -0.45 9.01 18.33
N ASP A 255 -0.66 10.31 18.58
CA ASP A 255 -0.56 10.92 19.92
C ASP A 255 0.77 10.59 20.64
N GLY A 256 1.87 10.55 19.88
CA GLY A 256 3.22 10.28 20.35
C GLY A 256 3.59 8.80 20.46
N GLN A 257 2.70 7.86 20.08
CA GLN A 257 3.00 6.43 20.13
C GLN A 257 4.10 6.02 19.15
N PHE A 258 4.17 6.64 17.97
CA PHE A 258 5.15 6.35 16.93
C PHE A 258 5.85 7.62 16.47
N ASN A 259 7.16 7.55 16.23
CA ASN A 259 7.95 8.66 15.70
C ASN A 259 8.46 8.39 14.28
N LEU A 260 8.37 7.14 13.83
CA LEU A 260 8.73 6.70 12.48
C LEU A 260 7.57 5.88 11.91
N LEU A 261 7.36 5.96 10.59
CA LEU A 261 6.39 5.12 9.89
C LEU A 261 6.79 3.64 9.93
N GLU A 262 8.08 3.33 10.04
CA GLU A 262 8.59 1.97 10.22
C GLU A 262 8.04 1.36 11.53
N ASP A 263 8.10 2.07 12.66
CA ASP A 263 7.56 1.60 13.94
C ASP A 263 6.05 1.35 13.86
N PHE A 264 5.32 2.29 13.25
CA PHE A 264 3.90 2.15 12.98
C PHE A 264 3.60 0.90 12.14
N LYS A 265 4.37 0.66 11.06
CA LYS A 265 4.15 -0.50 10.19
C LYS A 265 4.42 -1.82 10.89
N LYS A 266 5.49 -1.93 11.68
CA LYS A 266 5.76 -3.13 12.51
C LYS A 266 4.60 -3.41 13.46
N ALA A 267 4.13 -2.38 14.16
CA ALA A 267 2.99 -2.50 15.06
C ALA A 267 1.72 -2.94 14.32
N TYR A 268 1.46 -2.40 13.13
CA TYR A 268 0.28 -2.75 12.35
C TYR A 268 0.36 -4.18 11.80
N PHE A 269 1.50 -4.63 11.27
CA PHE A 269 1.70 -6.03 10.89
C PHE A 269 1.45 -6.98 12.07
N LYS A 270 2.03 -6.66 13.24
CA LYS A 270 1.83 -7.44 14.46
C LYS A 270 0.36 -7.48 14.87
N GLU A 271 -0.34 -6.35 14.87
CA GLU A 271 -1.76 -6.27 15.25
C GLU A 271 -2.64 -7.12 14.32
N VAL A 272 -2.41 -7.05 13.01
CA VAL A 272 -3.17 -7.84 12.03
C VAL A 272 -2.90 -9.33 12.20
N LYS A 273 -1.66 -9.73 12.44
CA LYS A 273 -1.32 -11.12 12.78
C LYS A 273 -2.03 -11.58 14.05
N ASP A 274 -1.93 -10.80 15.14
CA ASP A 274 -2.55 -11.14 16.42
C ASP A 274 -4.09 -11.23 16.33
N LYS A 275 -4.73 -10.40 15.51
CA LYS A 275 -6.17 -10.48 15.25
C LYS A 275 -6.54 -11.69 14.40
N SER A 276 -5.83 -11.93 13.30
CA SER A 276 -6.10 -13.05 12.41
C SER A 276 -5.79 -14.43 13.02
N SER A 277 -4.88 -14.50 13.99
CA SER A 277 -4.65 -15.72 14.79
C SER A 277 -5.81 -16.03 15.75
N ARG A 278 -6.61 -15.04 16.14
CA ARG A 278 -7.82 -15.25 16.97
C ARG A 278 -9.05 -15.63 16.15
N GLY A 279 -9.08 -15.24 14.88
CA GLY A 279 -10.08 -15.70 13.92
C GLY A 279 -10.16 -14.80 12.70
N LEU A 280 -10.43 -15.41 11.55
CA LEU A 280 -10.71 -14.72 10.29
C LEU A 280 -12.11 -15.03 9.79
N THR A 281 -12.67 -14.10 9.02
CA THR A 281 -13.77 -14.36 8.11
C THR A 281 -13.43 -15.58 7.26
N THR A 282 -14.36 -16.54 7.25
CA THR A 282 -14.14 -17.83 6.60
C THR A 282 -14.19 -17.63 5.09
N VAL A 283 -13.18 -18.12 4.37
CA VAL A 283 -13.12 -18.06 2.90
C VAL A 283 -12.84 -19.45 2.33
N ALA A 284 -13.38 -19.73 1.15
CA ALA A 284 -13.06 -20.93 0.38
C ALA A 284 -12.05 -20.60 -0.72
N ILE A 285 -10.87 -21.22 -0.65
CA ILE A 285 -9.77 -21.06 -1.61
C ILE A 285 -9.48 -22.43 -2.22
N ASP A 286 -9.70 -22.58 -3.52
CA ASP A 286 -9.54 -23.84 -4.27
C ASP A 286 -10.20 -25.06 -3.58
N GLY A 287 -11.43 -24.86 -3.08
CA GLY A 287 -12.20 -25.89 -2.37
C GLY A 287 -11.79 -26.13 -0.91
N THR A 288 -10.75 -25.46 -0.42
CA THR A 288 -10.31 -25.52 0.98
C THR A 288 -10.90 -24.37 1.77
N THR A 289 -11.56 -24.68 2.89
CA THR A 289 -12.11 -23.67 3.80
C THR A 289 -11.02 -23.21 4.77
N ILE A 290 -10.75 -21.90 4.79
CA ILE A 290 -9.74 -21.28 5.65
C ILE A 290 -10.38 -20.21 6.52
N SER A 291 -9.99 -20.16 7.79
CA SER A 291 -10.49 -19.17 8.77
C SER A 291 -9.46 -18.75 9.81
N SER A 292 -8.18 -19.01 9.55
CA SER A 292 -7.07 -18.66 10.45
C SER A 292 -5.83 -18.22 9.68
N TYR A 293 -4.98 -17.43 10.35
CA TYR A 293 -3.69 -17.00 9.81
C TYR A 293 -2.81 -18.19 9.39
N ASP A 294 -2.65 -19.19 10.26
CA ASP A 294 -1.80 -20.35 10.00
C ASP A 294 -2.28 -21.19 8.81
N GLY A 295 -3.60 -21.28 8.62
CA GLY A 295 -4.19 -21.95 7.46
C GLY A 295 -3.83 -21.24 6.15
N LEU A 296 -3.91 -19.91 6.12
CA LEU A 296 -3.45 -19.13 4.97
C LEU A 296 -1.93 -19.24 4.79
N LEU A 297 -1.14 -19.17 5.88
CA LEU A 297 0.32 -19.23 5.82
C LEU A 297 0.81 -20.54 5.21
N ALA A 298 0.15 -21.67 5.51
CA ALA A 298 0.47 -22.95 4.89
C ALA A 298 0.26 -22.95 3.36
N LEU A 299 -0.81 -22.30 2.89
CA LEU A 299 -1.06 -22.13 1.44
C LEU A 299 0.00 -21.22 0.81
N PHE A 300 0.35 -20.11 1.46
CA PHE A 300 1.38 -19.18 0.97
C PHE A 300 2.76 -19.85 0.92
N LYS A 301 3.16 -20.61 1.94
CA LYS A 301 4.42 -21.39 1.92
C LYS A 301 4.46 -22.36 0.75
N THR A 302 3.34 -23.01 0.45
CA THR A 302 3.23 -23.92 -0.71
C THR A 302 3.36 -23.17 -2.05
N ALA A 303 2.70 -22.01 -2.18
CA ALA A 303 2.78 -21.19 -3.38
C ALA A 303 4.19 -20.61 -3.60
N VAL A 304 4.82 -20.11 -2.53
CA VAL A 304 6.18 -19.60 -2.54
C VAL A 304 7.18 -20.70 -2.88
N ALA A 305 7.03 -21.91 -2.36
CA ALA A 305 7.92 -23.02 -2.71
C ALA A 305 7.85 -23.38 -4.21
N LYS A 306 6.66 -23.34 -4.82
CA LYS A 306 6.48 -23.53 -6.27
C LYS A 306 7.17 -22.43 -7.07
N ASP A 307 7.01 -21.19 -6.65
CA ASP A 307 7.66 -20.03 -7.26
C ASP A 307 9.19 -20.09 -7.09
N ALA A 308 9.70 -20.46 -5.92
CA ALA A 308 11.13 -20.60 -5.63
C ALA A 308 11.83 -21.64 -6.52
N ALA A 309 11.12 -22.70 -6.92
CA ALA A 309 11.63 -23.68 -7.88
C ALA A 309 11.88 -23.10 -9.29
N THR A 310 11.43 -21.87 -9.56
CA THR A 310 11.62 -21.18 -10.84
C THR A 310 12.80 -20.21 -10.85
N ILE A 311 13.61 -20.15 -9.77
CA ILE A 311 14.78 -19.28 -9.72
C ILE A 311 15.68 -19.52 -10.94
N LYS A 312 16.01 -18.45 -11.64
CA LYS A 312 16.92 -18.43 -12.79
C LYS A 312 18.00 -17.41 -12.56
N THR A 313 19.20 -17.74 -13.05
CA THR A 313 20.35 -16.83 -13.05
C THR A 313 20.64 -16.41 -14.49
N ASP A 314 20.73 -15.12 -14.75
CA ASP A 314 21.10 -14.60 -16.06
C ASP A 314 22.63 -14.70 -16.32
N ASN A 315 23.06 -14.35 -17.53
CA ASN A 315 24.48 -14.40 -17.92
C ASN A 315 25.38 -13.42 -17.13
N LYS A 316 24.78 -12.50 -16.37
CA LYS A 316 25.47 -11.52 -15.51
C LYS A 316 25.44 -11.91 -14.03
N GLY A 317 24.93 -13.10 -13.70
CA GLY A 317 24.81 -13.59 -12.33
C GLY A 317 23.60 -13.04 -11.56
N ASN A 318 22.70 -12.28 -12.19
CA ASN A 318 21.51 -11.78 -11.52
C ASN A 318 20.46 -12.88 -11.41
N LYS A 319 19.87 -13.02 -10.22
CA LYS A 319 18.80 -13.98 -9.97
C LYS A 319 17.44 -13.33 -10.14
N SER A 320 16.50 -14.10 -10.69
CA SER A 320 15.09 -13.72 -10.85
C SER A 320 14.22 -14.94 -10.54
N VAL A 321 12.97 -14.68 -10.16
CA VAL A 321 12.04 -15.73 -9.75
C VAL A 321 10.63 -15.38 -10.25
N SER A 322 9.87 -16.39 -10.72
CA SER A 322 8.44 -16.22 -10.92
C SER A 322 7.78 -16.00 -9.56
N THR A 323 6.73 -15.21 -9.53
CA THR A 323 5.91 -14.95 -8.35
C THR A 323 4.43 -15.23 -8.64
N SER A 324 4.17 -15.96 -9.72
CA SER A 324 2.84 -16.12 -10.29
C SER A 324 1.92 -16.96 -9.41
N HIS A 325 2.44 -17.99 -8.72
CA HIS A 325 1.61 -18.78 -7.81
C HIS A 325 1.22 -17.96 -6.57
N THR A 326 2.19 -17.27 -5.97
CA THR A 326 1.97 -16.44 -4.79
C THR A 326 1.04 -15.27 -5.09
N THR A 327 1.24 -14.59 -6.22
CA THR A 327 0.40 -13.45 -6.63
C THR A 327 -1.04 -13.88 -6.88
N LYS A 328 -1.26 -15.02 -7.56
CA LYS A 328 -2.61 -15.57 -7.78
C LYS A 328 -3.31 -15.93 -6.49
N LEU A 329 -2.61 -16.56 -5.54
CA LEU A 329 -3.17 -16.88 -4.24
C LEU A 329 -3.54 -15.61 -3.46
N LYS A 330 -2.65 -14.60 -3.48
CA LYS A 330 -2.87 -13.31 -2.83
C LYS A 330 -4.12 -12.61 -3.36
N GLU A 331 -4.29 -12.59 -4.68
CA GLU A 331 -5.47 -12.07 -5.36
C GLU A 331 -6.73 -12.85 -4.97
N ALA A 332 -6.69 -14.19 -5.01
CA ALA A 332 -7.84 -15.03 -4.66
C ALA A 332 -8.31 -14.80 -3.22
N VAL A 333 -7.38 -14.74 -2.26
CA VAL A 333 -7.70 -14.48 -0.84
C VAL A 333 -8.26 -13.07 -0.67
N TYR A 334 -7.63 -12.05 -1.28
CA TYR A 334 -8.13 -10.66 -1.23
C TYR A 334 -9.57 -10.57 -1.71
N LYS A 335 -9.84 -11.08 -2.92
CA LYS A 335 -11.16 -11.00 -3.56
C LYS A 335 -12.22 -11.76 -2.79
N LYS A 336 -11.87 -12.90 -2.20
CA LYS A 336 -12.79 -13.65 -1.35
C LYS A 336 -13.09 -12.94 -0.04
N LEU A 337 -12.10 -12.35 0.63
CA LEU A 337 -12.36 -11.55 1.83
C LEU A 337 -13.23 -10.33 1.52
N LEU A 338 -12.98 -9.64 0.41
CA LEU A 338 -13.83 -8.54 -0.07
C LEU A 338 -15.27 -9.02 -0.31
N GLN A 339 -15.44 -10.20 -0.91
CA GLN A 339 -16.75 -10.77 -1.21
C GLN A 339 -17.54 -11.14 0.06
N GLU A 340 -16.93 -11.95 0.93
CA GLU A 340 -17.56 -12.49 2.14
C GLU A 340 -17.87 -11.40 3.18
N THR A 341 -17.16 -10.28 3.13
CA THR A 341 -17.41 -9.12 4.01
C THR A 341 -18.35 -8.08 3.40
N ASP A 342 -18.95 -8.37 2.24
CA ASP A 342 -19.76 -7.44 1.44
C ASP A 342 -19.06 -6.08 1.29
N SER A 343 -17.91 -6.07 0.61
CA SER A 343 -17.06 -4.89 0.46
C SER A 343 -16.61 -4.28 1.78
N PHE A 344 -16.10 -5.10 2.70
CA PHE A 344 -15.59 -4.65 4.01
C PHE A 344 -16.60 -3.82 4.83
N THR A 345 -17.90 -4.05 4.64
CA THR A 345 -18.93 -3.51 5.55
C THR A 345 -18.88 -4.17 6.92
N SER A 346 -18.23 -5.33 7.00
CA SER A 346 -17.83 -6.05 8.21
C SER A 346 -16.32 -6.28 8.26
N SER A 347 -15.78 -6.57 9.45
CA SER A 347 -14.36 -6.85 9.62
C SER A 347 -13.96 -8.19 9.00
N ILE A 348 -12.70 -8.30 8.56
CA ILE A 348 -12.10 -9.59 8.18
C ILE A 348 -11.69 -10.44 9.39
N PHE A 349 -11.70 -9.88 10.59
CA PHE A 349 -11.38 -10.56 11.84
C PHE A 349 -12.65 -10.92 12.61
N LYS A 350 -12.61 -12.01 13.36
CA LYS A 350 -13.71 -12.48 14.22
C LYS A 350 -13.49 -12.16 15.69
#